data_AF-A0A821VAK8-F1
#
_entry.id   AF-A0A821VAK8-F1
#
_cell.length_a   1.000
_cell.length_b   1.000
_cell.length_c   1.000
_cell.angle_alpha   90.00
_cell.angle_beta   90.00
_cell.angle_gamma   90.00
#
_symmetry.space_group_name_H-M   'P 1'
#
loop_
_entity.id
_entity.type
_entity.pdbx_description
1 polymer ?
#
loop_
_entity_poly.entity_id
_entity_poly.type
_entity_poly.pdbx_seq_one_letter_code
_entity_poly.pdbx_strand_id
1 'polypeptide(L)'
;MELIDLEFYKNLVILLENYIEKLYLDLTFSLNINEFDVNKMIELIPNDSNIRVTNKNKYEYIRLICQEKITRSIKQQINSFLGFYKIIPKKMWWNWQGTNPNENIVAYMKKNYPPDWTYANFAPQFRADLYGEYR
;
A
#
# COMPACT_ATOMS: atom_id res chain seq x y z
N MET A 1 -14.80 -0.57 1.75
CA MET A 1 -15.04 0.09 0.44
C MET A 1 -15.89 1.32 0.58
N GLU A 2 -17.04 1.24 1.27
CA GLU A 2 -17.93 2.39 1.49
C GLU A 2 -17.24 3.60 2.15
N LEU A 3 -16.33 3.35 3.10
CA LEU A 3 -15.53 4.39 3.77
C LEU A 3 -14.39 4.98 2.91
N ILE A 4 -14.11 4.40 1.74
CA ILE A 4 -12.98 4.80 0.88
C ILE A 4 -13.49 5.49 -0.39
N ASP A 5 -14.57 4.98 -0.99
CA ASP A 5 -15.17 5.54 -2.20
C ASP A 5 -16.63 5.07 -2.33
N LEU A 6 -17.57 5.94 -1.96
CA LEU A 6 -19.01 5.66 -1.92
C LEU A 6 -19.59 5.42 -3.32
N GLU A 7 -19.11 6.15 -4.32
CA GLU A 7 -19.63 6.07 -5.69
C GLU A 7 -19.17 4.79 -6.37
N PHE A 8 -17.90 4.42 -6.16
CA PHE A 8 -17.40 3.13 -6.59
C PHE A 8 -18.13 1.95 -5.94
N TYR A 9 -18.43 2.04 -4.64
CA TYR A 9 -19.21 1.02 -3.95
C TYR A 9 -20.61 0.86 -4.55
N LYS A 10 -21.33 1.97 -4.82
CA LYS A 10 -22.64 1.94 -5.48
C LYS A 10 -22.56 1.27 -6.85
N ASN A 11 -21.54 1.59 -7.65
CA ASN A 11 -21.34 0.98 -8.97
C ASN A 11 -21.09 -0.54 -8.88
N LEU A 12 -20.34 -1.01 -7.86
CA LEU A 12 -20.15 -2.43 -7.63
C LEU A 12 -21.43 -3.15 -7.20
N VAL A 13 -22.25 -2.52 -6.35
CA VAL A 13 -23.56 -3.07 -5.93
C VAL A 13 -24.48 -3.20 -7.13
N ILE A 14 -24.54 -2.18 -8.00
CA ILE A 14 -25.30 -2.24 -9.25
C ILE A 14 -24.82 -3.40 -10.13
N LEU A 15 -23.51 -3.61 -10.23
CA LEU A 15 -22.93 -4.73 -11.00
C LEU A 15 -23.27 -6.11 -10.39
N LEU A 16 -23.38 -6.20 -9.06
CA LEU A 16 -23.76 -7.43 -8.35
C LEU A 16 -25.24 -7.76 -8.56
N GLU A 17 -26.11 -6.78 -8.40
CA GLU A 17 -27.56 -6.95 -8.45
C GLU A 17 -28.10 -7.13 -9.87
N ASN A 18 -27.40 -6.59 -10.87
CA ASN A 18 -27.83 -6.66 -12.26
C ASN A 18 -27.06 -7.69 -13.09
N TYR A 19 -27.71 -8.15 -14.17
CA TYR A 19 -27.05 -8.95 -15.19
C TYR A 19 -26.18 -8.04 -16.06
N ILE A 20 -24.90 -8.38 -16.25
CA ILE A 20 -23.97 -7.57 -17.07
C ILE A 20 -24.53 -7.31 -18.47
N GLU A 21 -25.15 -8.31 -19.08
CA GLU A 21 -25.80 -8.21 -20.40
C GLU A 21 -26.90 -7.13 -20.47
N LYS A 22 -27.56 -6.82 -19.34
CA LYS A 22 -28.58 -5.76 -19.25
C LYS A 22 -28.01 -4.37 -19.02
N LEU A 23 -26.76 -4.29 -18.58
CA LEU A 23 -26.11 -3.02 -18.29
C LEU A 23 -25.47 -2.39 -19.53
N TYR A 24 -25.39 -3.11 -20.66
CA TYR A 24 -24.71 -2.68 -21.89
C TYR A 24 -23.27 -2.18 -21.64
N LEU A 25 -22.61 -2.72 -20.60
CA LEU A 25 -21.24 -2.38 -20.25
C LEU A 25 -20.28 -3.38 -20.90
N ASP A 26 -19.36 -2.89 -21.74
CA ASP A 26 -18.25 -3.71 -22.27
C ASP A 26 -17.07 -3.63 -21.29
N LEU A 27 -17.16 -4.39 -20.20
CA LEU A 27 -16.11 -4.48 -19.19
C LEU A 27 -15.12 -5.58 -19.57
N THR A 28 -13.84 -5.29 -19.40
CA THR A 28 -12.74 -6.25 -19.52
C THR A 28 -11.99 -6.35 -18.20
N PHE A 29 -11.12 -7.33 -18.02
CA PHE A 29 -10.25 -7.46 -16.82
C PHE A 29 -9.08 -6.45 -16.85
N SER A 30 -9.40 -5.19 -17.16
CA SER A 30 -8.48 -4.07 -17.17
C SER A 30 -9.12 -2.85 -16.50
N LEU A 31 -8.30 -1.96 -15.95
CA LEU A 31 -8.75 -0.77 -15.25
C LEU A 31 -7.92 0.43 -15.70
N ASN A 32 -8.59 1.44 -16.25
CA ASN A 32 -7.97 2.71 -16.57
C ASN A 32 -7.97 3.60 -15.32
N ILE A 33 -6.78 3.94 -14.86
CA ILE A 33 -6.56 4.87 -13.76
C ILE A 33 -5.92 6.14 -14.29
N ASN A 34 -6.23 7.27 -13.66
CA ASN A 34 -5.50 8.50 -13.87
C ASN A 34 -4.63 8.74 -12.64
N GLU A 35 -3.31 8.65 -12.81
CA GLU A 35 -2.33 8.96 -11.78
C GLU A 35 -1.42 10.09 -12.27
N PHE A 36 -1.41 11.21 -11.53
CA PHE A 36 -0.56 12.37 -11.85
C PHE A 36 -0.73 12.88 -13.30
N ASP A 37 -1.98 12.98 -13.76
CA ASP A 37 -2.36 13.34 -15.14
C ASP A 37 -1.87 12.35 -16.22
N VAL A 38 -1.39 11.17 -15.80
CA VAL A 38 -1.03 10.07 -16.69
C VAL A 38 -2.10 8.99 -16.59
N ASN A 39 -2.79 8.76 -17.72
CA ASN A 39 -3.68 7.62 -17.87
C ASN A 39 -2.84 6.34 -17.97
N LYS A 40 -3.08 5.41 -17.05
CA LYS A 40 -2.42 4.11 -17.02
C LYS A 40 -3.47 3.01 -17.03
N MET A 41 -3.26 2.02 -17.88
CA MET A 41 -4.06 0.81 -17.91
C MET A 41 -3.42 -0.23 -16.99
N ILE A 42 -4.19 -0.75 -16.05
CA ILE A 42 -3.79 -1.84 -15.16
C ILE A 42 -4.52 -3.10 -15.59
N GLU A 43 -3.78 -4.17 -15.75
CA GLU A 43 -4.34 -5.51 -15.98
C GLU A 43 -4.68 -6.15 -14.62
N LEU A 44 -5.92 -6.59 -14.46
CA LEU A 44 -6.36 -7.29 -13.25
C LEU A 44 -5.94 -8.76 -13.25
N ILE A 45 -5.75 -9.34 -14.44
CA ILE A 45 -5.25 -10.70 -14.65
C ILE A 45 -4.00 -10.60 -15.55
N PRO A 46 -2.86 -11.19 -15.15
CA PRO A 46 -1.66 -11.18 -15.98
C PRO A 46 -1.91 -11.86 -17.33
N ASN A 47 -1.62 -11.19 -18.44
CA ASN A 47 -1.74 -11.69 -19.82
C ASN A 47 -3.16 -11.99 -20.33
N ASP A 48 -4.19 -11.69 -19.54
CA ASP A 48 -5.60 -12.04 -19.84
C ASP A 48 -6.55 -10.84 -19.61
N SER A 49 -6.02 -9.63 -19.73
CA SER A 49 -6.73 -8.37 -19.51
C SER A 49 -7.90 -8.14 -20.50
N ASN A 50 -7.86 -8.76 -21.68
CA ASN A 50 -8.88 -8.65 -22.71
C ASN A 50 -10.07 -9.59 -22.52
N ILE A 51 -10.07 -10.44 -21.48
CA ILE A 51 -11.23 -11.29 -21.18
C ILE A 51 -12.43 -10.38 -20.87
N ARG A 52 -13.57 -10.64 -21.52
CA ARG A 52 -14.82 -9.95 -21.24
C ARG A 52 -15.41 -10.39 -19.90
N VAL A 53 -15.90 -9.42 -19.15
CA VAL A 53 -16.66 -9.70 -17.93
C VAL A 53 -18.07 -10.16 -18.33
N THR A 54 -18.47 -11.31 -17.83
CA THR A 54 -19.76 -11.98 -18.01
C THR A 54 -20.37 -12.23 -16.64
N ASN A 55 -21.65 -12.58 -16.56
CA ASN A 55 -22.26 -12.90 -15.26
C ASN A 55 -21.60 -14.08 -14.54
N LYS A 56 -20.91 -14.97 -15.26
CA LYS A 56 -20.19 -16.11 -14.67
C LYS A 56 -18.89 -15.67 -13.97
N ASN A 57 -18.20 -14.67 -14.51
CA ASN A 57 -16.89 -14.22 -14.01
C ASN A 57 -16.95 -12.86 -13.28
N LYS A 58 -18.12 -12.22 -13.19
CA LYS A 58 -18.29 -10.89 -12.55
C LYS A 58 -17.85 -10.84 -11.10
N TYR A 59 -18.06 -11.92 -10.35
CA TYR A 59 -17.62 -11.99 -8.95
C TYR A 59 -16.11 -11.92 -8.83
N GLU A 60 -15.39 -12.57 -9.74
CA GLU A 60 -13.94 -12.54 -9.79
C GLU A 60 -13.44 -11.15 -10.18
N TYR A 61 -14.06 -10.51 -11.18
CA TYR A 61 -13.77 -9.14 -11.56
C TYR A 61 -13.93 -8.15 -10.39
N ILE A 62 -15.04 -8.23 -9.66
CA ILE A 62 -15.31 -7.37 -8.50
C ILE A 62 -14.24 -7.59 -7.42
N ARG A 63 -13.91 -8.86 -7.14
CA ARG A 63 -12.89 -9.21 -6.15
C ARG A 63 -11.54 -8.61 -6.52
N LEU A 64 -11.12 -8.76 -7.78
CA LEU A 64 -9.83 -8.25 -8.27
C LEU A 64 -9.76 -6.73 -8.22
N ILE A 65 -10.81 -6.00 -8.67
CA ILE A 65 -10.82 -4.54 -8.53
C ILE A 65 -10.80 -4.14 -7.07
N CYS A 66 -11.55 -4.84 -6.21
CA CYS A 66 -11.56 -4.49 -4.79
C CYS A 66 -10.18 -4.61 -4.18
N GLN A 67 -9.49 -5.70 -4.49
CA GLN A 67 -8.13 -5.94 -4.03
C GLN A 67 -7.16 -4.89 -4.58
N GLU A 68 -7.23 -4.55 -5.87
CA GLU A 68 -6.35 -3.55 -6.50
C GLU A 68 -6.56 -2.16 -5.88
N LYS A 69 -7.81 -1.74 -5.66
CA LYS A 69 -8.11 -0.43 -5.03
C LYS A 69 -7.60 -0.35 -3.61
N ILE A 70 -7.82 -1.39 -2.80
CA ILE A 70 -7.36 -1.43 -1.40
C ILE A 70 -5.83 -1.44 -1.37
N THR A 71 -5.20 -2.29 -2.19
CA THR A 71 -3.75 -2.42 -2.22
C THR A 71 -3.10 -1.10 -2.62
N ARG A 72 -3.67 -0.38 -3.61
CA ARG A 72 -3.21 0.95 -4.01
C ARG A 72 -3.35 2.00 -2.91
N SER A 73 -4.50 2.07 -2.25
CA SER A 73 -4.73 3.10 -1.21
C SER A 73 -3.76 2.97 -0.04
N ILE A 74 -3.32 1.74 0.25
CA ILE A 74 -2.35 1.46 1.32
C ILE A 74 -0.91 1.30 0.84
N LYS A 75 -0.66 1.29 -0.47
CA LYS A 75 0.67 1.01 -1.04
C LYS A 75 1.72 2.01 -0.57
N GLN A 76 1.38 3.29 -0.52
CA GLN A 76 2.30 4.31 -0.01
C GLN A 76 2.60 4.10 1.47
N GLN A 77 1.59 3.76 2.28
CA GLN A 77 1.76 3.50 3.71
C GLN A 77 2.63 2.25 3.96
N ILE A 78 2.39 1.18 3.20
CA ILE A 78 3.21 -0.05 3.23
C ILE A 78 4.64 0.23 2.77
N ASN A 79 4.83 0.99 1.68
CA ASN A 79 6.15 1.32 1.17
C ASN A 79 6.94 2.19 2.16
N SER A 80 6.30 3.15 2.82
CA SER A 80 6.93 3.93 3.90
C SER A 80 7.35 3.03 5.07
N PHE A 81 6.51 2.05 5.43
CA PHE A 81 6.84 1.07 6.46
C PHE A 81 7.96 0.10 6.03
N LEU A 82 8.07 -0.27 4.76
CA LEU A 82 9.18 -1.08 4.24
C LEU A 82 10.48 -0.28 4.12
N GLY A 83 10.39 1.00 3.75
CA GLY A 83 11.52 1.94 3.76
C GLY A 83 12.15 2.07 5.15
N PHE A 84 11.33 2.04 6.19
CA PHE A 84 11.78 2.02 7.58
C PHE A 84 12.76 0.88 7.88
N TYR A 85 12.48 -0.35 7.42
CA TYR A 85 13.38 -1.50 7.61
C TYR A 85 14.69 -1.42 6.82
N LYS A 86 14.74 -0.61 5.76
CA LYS A 86 15.99 -0.35 5.02
C LYS A 86 16.89 0.65 5.76
N ILE A 87 16.30 1.63 6.44
CA ILE A 87 17.03 2.71 7.13
C ILE A 87 17.54 2.24 8.49
N ILE A 88 16.74 1.46 9.23
CA ILE A 88 17.19 0.86 10.49
C ILE A 88 17.24 -0.65 10.30
N PRO A 89 18.43 -1.20 9.98
CA PRO A 89 18.60 -2.64 9.91
C PRO A 89 18.16 -3.26 11.22
N LYS A 90 17.43 -4.38 11.17
CA LYS A 90 17.13 -5.21 12.35
C LYS A 90 18.38 -5.48 13.21
N LYS A 91 19.56 -5.50 12.57
CA LYS A 91 20.89 -5.59 13.18
C LYS A 91 21.23 -4.42 14.12
N MET A 92 20.79 -3.19 13.85
CA MET A 92 21.03 -2.04 14.73
C MET A 92 20.31 -2.20 16.07
N TRP A 93 19.04 -2.61 16.05
CA TRP A 93 18.28 -2.90 17.27
C TRP A 93 18.87 -4.08 18.04
N TRP A 94 19.28 -5.14 17.35
CA TRP A 94 19.96 -6.28 17.97
C TRP A 94 21.31 -5.91 18.59
N ASN A 95 22.08 -5.02 17.96
CA ASN A 95 23.33 -4.49 18.50
C ASN A 95 23.15 -3.50 19.65
N TRP A 96 21.94 -3.01 19.92
CA TRP A 96 21.67 -2.06 21.01
C TRP A 96 20.96 -2.71 22.20
N GLN A 97 19.92 -3.50 21.96
CA GLN A 97 19.07 -4.12 22.99
C GLN A 97 18.99 -5.65 22.89
N GLY A 98 19.78 -6.28 22.01
CA GLY A 98 19.86 -7.75 21.89
C GLY A 98 20.72 -8.38 22.99
N THR A 99 20.93 -9.69 22.89
CA THR A 99 21.67 -10.49 23.88
C THR A 99 23.18 -10.26 23.87
N ASN A 100 23.73 -9.62 22.85
CA ASN A 100 25.14 -9.22 22.79
C ASN A 100 25.28 -7.81 22.16
N PRO A 101 25.02 -6.74 22.92
CA PRO A 101 25.01 -5.39 22.39
C PRO A 101 26.44 -4.87 22.13
N ASN A 102 26.61 -4.09 21.08
CA ASN A 102 27.88 -3.45 20.73
C ASN A 102 28.09 -2.19 21.58
N GLU A 103 29.15 -2.17 22.36
CA GLU A 103 29.46 -1.10 23.32
C GLU A 103 29.53 0.30 22.68
N ASN A 104 30.05 0.42 21.45
CA ASN A 104 30.15 1.71 20.76
C ASN A 104 28.77 2.25 20.37
N ILE A 105 27.86 1.37 19.95
CA ILE A 105 26.48 1.74 19.58
C ILE A 105 25.69 2.10 20.85
N VAL A 106 25.87 1.34 21.93
CA VAL A 106 25.26 1.65 23.24
C VAL A 106 25.75 3.00 23.77
N ALA A 107 27.06 3.28 23.68
CA ALA A 107 27.64 4.54 24.12
C ALA A 107 27.13 5.73 23.29
N TYR A 108 27.02 5.57 21.96
CA TYR A 108 26.44 6.58 21.08
C TYR A 108 24.98 6.89 21.43
N MET A 109 24.16 5.85 21.66
CA MET A 109 22.76 6.03 22.02
C MET A 109 22.58 6.69 23.39
N LYS A 110 23.35 6.25 24.40
CA LYS A 110 23.32 6.86 25.75
C LYS A 110 23.79 8.32 25.76
N LYS A 111 24.66 8.71 24.82
CA LYS A 111 25.18 10.08 24.71
C LYS A 111 24.20 11.04 24.03
N ASN A 112 23.43 10.55 23.06
CA ASN A 112 22.57 11.39 22.21
C ASN A 112 21.07 11.30 22.57
N TYR A 113 20.65 10.27 23.33
CA TYR A 113 19.27 10.07 23.71
C TYR A 113 19.14 9.81 25.23
N PRO A 114 18.03 10.21 25.86
CA PRO A 114 17.72 9.94 27.27
C PRO A 114 17.85 8.46 27.68
N PRO A 115 18.22 8.19 28.95
CA PRO A 115 18.52 6.84 29.44
C PRO A 115 17.35 5.85 29.41
N ASP A 116 16.09 6.31 29.32
CA ASP A 116 14.88 5.47 29.24
C ASP A 116 14.18 5.55 27.87
N TRP A 117 14.93 5.92 26.83
CA TRP A 117 14.37 6.13 25.50
C TRP A 117 14.02 4.80 24.81
N THR A 118 12.74 4.64 24.48
CA THR A 118 12.23 3.45 23.79
C THR A 118 12.03 3.72 22.29
N TYR A 119 11.81 2.64 21.52
CA TYR A 119 11.41 2.74 20.11
C TYR A 119 10.16 3.62 19.92
N ALA A 120 9.19 3.51 20.83
CA ALA A 120 7.94 4.29 20.77
C ALA A 120 8.18 5.80 20.93
N ASN A 121 9.23 6.20 21.66
CA ASN A 121 9.61 7.60 21.83
C ASN A 121 10.38 8.13 20.60
N PHE A 122 11.10 7.25 19.90
CA PHE A 122 11.85 7.57 18.69
C PHE A 122 10.94 7.75 17.46
N ALA A 123 9.97 6.85 17.28
CA ALA A 123 9.17 6.76 16.05
C ALA A 123 8.47 8.08 15.62
N PRO A 124 7.90 8.91 16.52
CA PRO A 124 7.24 10.16 16.14
C PRO A 124 8.19 11.31 15.75
N GLN A 125 9.45 11.26 16.19
CA GLN A 125 10.46 12.28 15.85
C GLN A 125 11.05 12.08 14.45
N PHE A 126 10.76 10.93 13.84
CA PHE A 126 11.16 10.61 12.47
C PHE A 126 10.15 11.24 11.50
N ARG A 127 10.40 12.50 11.10
CA ARG A 127 9.71 13.09 9.94
C ARG A 127 10.43 12.65 8.67
N ALA A 128 9.66 12.31 7.64
CA ALA A 128 10.18 12.00 6.30
C ALA A 128 10.87 13.20 5.61
N ASP A 129 10.97 14.34 6.30
CA ASP A 129 11.61 15.58 5.88
C ASP A 129 13.14 15.47 5.70
N LEU A 130 13.76 14.32 5.99
CA LEU A 130 15.16 14.03 5.62
C LEU A 130 15.35 13.79 4.10
N TYR A 131 14.29 13.92 3.30
CA TYR A 131 14.38 14.04 1.85
C TYR A 131 14.12 15.48 1.38
N GLY A 132 14.91 16.41 1.91
CA GLY A 132 15.20 17.68 1.24
C GLY A 132 16.31 17.47 0.22
N GLU A 133 15.96 17.62 -1.06
CA GLU A 133 16.83 17.94 -2.19
C GLU A 133 18.10 17.09 -2.41
N TYR A 134 17.98 16.06 -3.24
CA TYR A 134 19.03 15.80 -4.23
C TYR A 134 18.51 16.28 -5.60
N ARG A 135 18.92 17.49 -5.96
CA ARG A 135 19.05 17.91 -7.36
C ARG A 135 20.15 17.11 -8.05
#